data_AF-A0A0Q6JDF7-F1
#
_entry.id   AF-A0A0Q6JDF7-F1
#
_cell.length_a   1.000
_cell.length_b   1.000
_cell.length_c   1.000
_cell.angle_alpha   90.00
_cell.angle_beta   90.00
_cell.angle_gamma   90.00
#
_symmetry.space_group_name_H-M   'P 1'
#
loop_
_entity.id
_entity.type
_entity.pdbx_description
1 polymer ?
#
loop_
_entity_poly.entity_id
_entity_poly.type
_entity_poly.pdbx_seq_one_letter_code
_entity_poly.pdbx_strand_id
1 'polypeptide(L)'
;MSDVDDLSTGLSATAELLTSTGDLDEPSAPAPWLVRQVLASQHDDEHLAHWTASTVIDDNVQAPVFDRATFAWLHRGLPGAYEFPIGHGGLMHTYGYLLSTVITPYGLKRQRWLTNDLAVAFGKEPTHLQPTASETPLMERVASTVLPALSDPVGTTRVVLAFDEVVDTANAMRTVYVADPGSGSTAVVYGLVTSSRTQIVSTFPVQPLTQEWARTRLSEPTRYRFNYAPPTAPPGSAFDGSTEVLVSRV
;
A
#
# COMPACT_ATOMS: atom_id res chain seq x y z
N MET A 1 21.90 1.13 19.53
CA MET A 1 20.56 1.37 18.98
C MET A 1 20.71 1.33 17.48
N SER A 2 19.97 0.47 16.79
CA SER A 2 20.07 0.38 15.33
C SER A 2 19.35 1.57 14.68
N ASP A 3 19.73 1.94 13.45
CA ASP A 3 19.10 3.05 12.71
C ASP A 3 17.57 2.86 12.56
N VAL A 4 17.09 1.61 12.57
CA VAL A 4 15.67 1.26 12.52
C VAL A 4 14.95 1.58 13.84
N ASP A 5 15.61 1.42 14.99
CA ASP A 5 15.03 1.74 16.30
C ASP A 5 14.84 3.26 16.45
N ASP A 6 15.79 4.05 15.94
CA ASP A 6 15.73 5.51 15.95
C ASP A 6 14.60 6.02 15.04
N LEU A 7 14.47 5.46 13.83
CA LEU A 7 13.36 5.74 12.92
C LEU A 7 12.00 5.41 13.55
N SER A 8 11.87 4.24 14.18
CA SER A 8 10.62 3.84 14.82
C SER A 8 10.25 4.76 15.99
N THR A 9 11.23 5.18 16.77
CA THR A 9 11.04 6.13 17.89
C THR A 9 10.56 7.49 17.38
N GLY A 10 11.23 8.04 16.36
CA GLY A 10 10.82 9.30 15.73
C GLY A 10 9.43 9.25 15.13
N LEU A 11 9.05 8.13 14.50
CA LEU A 11 7.70 7.94 13.95
C LEU A 11 6.62 7.87 15.04
N SER A 12 6.89 7.19 16.16
CA SER A 12 5.95 7.16 17.30
C SER A 12 5.77 8.53 17.93
N ALA A 13 6.86 9.26 18.18
CA ALA A 13 6.80 10.63 18.70
C ALA A 13 6.06 11.58 17.72
N THR A 14 6.24 11.40 16.42
CA THR A 14 5.54 12.18 15.38
C THR A 14 4.04 11.88 15.39
N ALA A 15 3.64 10.61 15.50
CA ALA A 15 2.24 10.22 15.60
C ALA A 15 1.58 10.81 16.85
N GLU A 16 2.23 10.71 18.02
CA GLU A 16 1.75 11.30 19.28
C GLU A 16 1.58 12.82 19.18
N LEU A 17 2.57 13.51 18.62
CA LEU A 17 2.50 14.95 18.41
C LEU A 17 1.31 15.29 17.52
N LEU A 18 1.16 14.63 16.37
CA LEU A 18 0.07 14.87 15.43
C LEU A 18 -1.31 14.59 16.04
N THR A 19 -1.46 13.53 16.83
CA THR A 19 -2.68 13.25 17.59
C THR A 19 -3.01 14.38 18.56
N SER A 20 -2.00 14.99 19.19
CA SER A 20 -2.20 16.04 20.19
C SER A 20 -2.48 17.44 19.59
N THR A 21 -1.85 17.78 18.47
CA THR A 21 -1.91 19.12 17.87
C THR A 21 -2.86 19.20 16.69
N GLY A 22 -3.15 18.08 16.03
CA GLY A 22 -3.83 18.04 14.74
C GLY A 22 -3.00 18.58 13.57
N ASP A 23 -1.75 18.96 13.82
CA ASP A 23 -0.87 19.56 12.82
C ASP A 23 0.60 19.19 13.02
N LEU A 24 1.34 19.12 11.92
CA LEU A 24 2.78 18.97 11.90
C LEU A 24 3.37 19.91 10.86
N ASP A 25 4.34 20.71 11.29
CA ASP A 25 5.27 21.40 10.40
C ASP A 25 6.67 20.76 10.49
N GLU A 26 7.49 21.01 9.47
CA GLU A 26 8.82 20.40 9.40
C GLU A 26 9.73 20.76 10.59
N PRO A 27 9.78 22.02 11.07
CA PRO A 27 10.68 22.39 12.17
C PRO A 27 10.33 21.76 13.53
N SER A 28 9.05 21.46 13.78
CA SER A 28 8.60 20.87 15.05
C SER A 28 8.49 19.34 15.01
N ALA A 29 8.47 18.73 13.82
CA ALA A 29 8.30 17.29 13.69
C ALA A 29 9.52 16.51 14.17
N PRO A 30 9.34 15.48 15.03
CA PRO A 30 10.42 14.53 15.38
C PRO A 30 10.99 13.80 14.15
N ALA A 31 10.20 13.67 13.07
CA ALA A 31 10.63 13.17 11.77
C ALA A 31 10.43 14.23 10.66
N PRO A 32 11.31 15.24 10.51
CA PRO A 32 11.15 16.31 9.53
C PRO A 32 11.07 15.81 8.07
N TRP A 33 11.79 14.72 7.77
CA TRP A 33 11.78 14.07 6.45
C TRP A 33 10.38 13.59 6.05
N LEU A 34 9.54 13.20 7.01
CA LEU A 34 8.18 12.71 6.74
C LEU A 34 7.30 13.87 6.25
N VAL A 35 7.42 15.03 6.89
CA VAL A 35 6.70 16.24 6.48
C VAL A 35 7.09 16.62 5.05
N ARG A 36 8.39 16.63 4.73
CA ARG A 36 8.86 16.92 3.36
C ARG A 36 8.28 15.97 2.32
N GLN A 37 8.30 14.66 2.58
CA GLN A 37 7.79 13.68 1.62
C GLN A 37 6.26 13.73 1.45
N VAL A 38 5.52 13.96 2.53
CA VAL A 38 4.06 14.13 2.47
C VAL A 38 3.71 15.37 1.65
N LEU A 39 4.33 16.52 1.92
CA LEU A 39 4.11 17.74 1.16
C LEU A 39 4.47 17.56 -0.31
N ALA A 40 5.61 16.95 -0.63
CA ALA A 40 5.99 16.66 -2.02
C ALA A 40 4.95 15.76 -2.72
N SER A 41 4.44 14.73 -2.04
CA SER A 41 3.45 13.81 -2.60
C SER A 41 2.07 14.44 -2.78
N GLN A 42 1.68 15.39 -1.92
CA GLN A 42 0.40 16.09 -2.00
C GLN A 42 0.30 17.04 -3.19
N HIS A 43 1.43 17.50 -3.71
CA HIS A 43 1.50 18.48 -4.81
C HIS A 43 1.88 17.83 -6.15
N ASP A 44 1.78 16.51 -6.26
CA ASP A 44 2.14 15.74 -7.45
C ASP A 44 0.92 14.99 -7.99
N ASP A 45 0.13 15.69 -8.81
CA ASP A 45 -1.10 15.15 -9.40
C ASP A 45 -0.86 13.88 -10.23
N GLU A 46 0.31 13.76 -10.88
CA GLU A 46 0.67 12.60 -11.70
C GLU A 46 0.86 11.37 -10.82
N HIS A 47 1.65 11.48 -9.76
CA HIS A 47 1.88 10.37 -8.84
C HIS A 47 0.68 10.05 -7.97
N LEU A 48 -0.16 11.03 -7.63
CA LEU A 48 -1.44 10.79 -6.97
C LEU A 48 -2.36 9.94 -7.87
N ALA A 49 -2.42 10.22 -9.18
CA ALA A 49 -3.28 9.48 -10.10
C ALA A 49 -2.97 7.97 -10.20
N HIS A 50 -1.76 7.54 -9.83
CA HIS A 50 -1.39 6.13 -9.77
C HIS A 50 -2.08 5.33 -8.67
N TRP A 51 -2.70 5.98 -7.70
CA TRP A 51 -3.35 5.33 -6.57
C TRP A 51 -4.86 5.50 -6.62
N THR A 52 -5.57 4.56 -6.02
CA THR A 52 -7.02 4.63 -5.86
C THR A 52 -7.42 4.97 -4.41
N ALA A 53 -8.72 5.07 -4.15
CA ALA A 53 -9.25 5.29 -2.82
C ALA A 53 -9.05 4.06 -1.91
N SER A 54 -8.80 4.30 -0.63
CA SER A 54 -8.69 3.25 0.39
C SER A 54 -9.36 3.64 1.69
N THR A 55 -9.75 2.65 2.49
CA THR A 55 -10.27 2.83 3.84
C THR A 55 -9.18 2.70 4.91
N VAL A 56 -9.24 3.54 5.94
CA VAL A 56 -8.34 3.47 7.11
C VAL A 56 -8.65 2.26 7.99
N ILE A 57 -9.84 1.67 7.83
CA ILE A 57 -10.30 0.52 8.61
C ILE A 57 -9.57 -0.74 8.17
N ASP A 58 -8.83 -1.38 9.07
CA ASP A 58 -8.16 -2.66 8.78
C ASP A 58 -9.10 -3.87 8.95
N ASP A 59 -9.01 -4.79 8.00
CA ASP A 59 -9.88 -5.96 7.93
C ASP A 59 -9.72 -6.94 9.12
N ASN A 60 -8.58 -6.95 9.80
CA ASN A 60 -8.33 -7.89 10.90
C ASN A 60 -8.73 -7.31 12.25
N VAL A 61 -8.46 -6.02 12.46
CA VAL A 61 -8.80 -5.35 13.74
C VAL A 61 -10.16 -4.64 13.70
N GLN A 62 -10.77 -4.49 12.52
CA GLN A 62 -12.08 -3.83 12.32
C GLN A 62 -12.12 -2.41 12.91
N ALA A 63 -10.98 -1.72 12.86
CA ALA A 63 -10.78 -0.40 13.43
C ALA A 63 -9.81 0.42 12.56
N PRO A 64 -9.83 1.77 12.67
CA PRO A 64 -8.86 2.63 12.01
C PRO A 64 -7.43 2.31 12.43
N VAL A 65 -6.50 2.22 11.48
CA VAL A 65 -5.07 2.00 11.76
C VAL A 65 -4.32 3.27 12.18
N PHE A 66 -4.93 4.44 12.00
CA PHE A 66 -4.49 5.74 12.50
C PHE A 66 -5.71 6.65 12.68
N ASP A 67 -5.54 7.74 13.40
CA ASP A 67 -6.63 8.61 13.84
C ASP A 67 -7.08 9.64 12.78
N ARG A 68 -8.14 10.38 13.13
CA ARG A 68 -8.70 11.44 12.27
C ARG A 68 -7.74 12.62 12.08
N ALA A 69 -6.90 12.93 13.07
CA ALA A 69 -5.91 14.00 13.00
C ALA A 69 -4.85 13.69 11.94
N THR A 70 -4.31 12.46 11.98
CA THR A 70 -3.40 11.92 10.98
C THR A 70 -4.03 11.93 9.60
N PHE A 71 -5.28 11.46 9.49
CA PHE A 71 -6.01 11.49 8.22
C PHE A 71 -6.14 12.92 7.67
N ALA A 72 -6.57 13.87 8.49
CA ALA A 72 -6.78 15.26 8.07
C ALA A 72 -5.48 15.94 7.64
N TRP A 73 -4.37 15.68 8.34
CA TRP A 73 -3.06 16.20 7.98
C TRP A 73 -2.56 15.61 6.65
N LEU A 74 -2.66 14.28 6.47
CA LEU A 74 -2.31 13.62 5.22
C LEU A 74 -3.13 14.10 4.02
N HIS A 75 -4.38 14.52 4.23
CA HIS A 75 -5.26 14.94 3.14
C HIS A 75 -5.38 16.45 2.95
N ARG A 76 -4.61 17.24 3.72
CA ARG A 76 -4.69 18.69 3.67
C ARG A 76 -4.31 19.21 2.29
N GLY A 77 -5.20 20.02 1.70
CA GLY A 77 -4.93 20.69 0.43
C GLY A 77 -5.08 19.81 -0.81
N LEU A 78 -5.40 18.52 -0.68
CA LEU A 78 -5.64 17.68 -1.86
C LEU A 78 -6.93 18.11 -2.59
N PRO A 79 -6.91 18.08 -3.93
CA PRO A 79 -8.12 18.18 -4.72
C PRO A 79 -8.97 16.91 -4.55
N GLY A 80 -10.24 17.07 -4.19
CA GLY A 80 -11.18 15.96 -4.01
C GLY A 80 -11.73 15.85 -2.60
N ALA A 81 -12.99 15.42 -2.48
CA ALA A 81 -13.67 15.26 -1.20
C ALA A 81 -13.35 13.88 -0.61
N TYR A 82 -12.16 13.70 -0.06
CA TYR A 82 -11.87 12.56 0.81
C TYR A 82 -12.43 12.83 2.21
N GLU A 83 -13.16 11.87 2.77
CA GLU A 83 -13.75 11.97 4.09
C GLU A 83 -13.44 10.71 4.89
N PHE A 84 -12.96 10.88 6.13
CA PHE A 84 -12.66 9.76 7.00
C PHE A 84 -13.89 8.84 7.15
N PRO A 85 -13.75 7.52 6.91
CA PRO A 85 -12.49 6.77 6.89
C PRO A 85 -11.93 6.48 5.49
N ILE A 86 -12.42 7.11 4.42
CA ILE A 86 -11.99 6.85 3.04
C ILE A 86 -11.12 8.00 2.53
N GLY A 87 -9.89 7.67 2.12
CA GLY A 87 -8.90 8.63 1.65
C GLY A 87 -8.11 8.16 0.44
N HIS A 88 -7.10 8.94 0.07
CA HIS A 88 -6.14 8.64 -0.99
C HIS A 88 -5.22 7.48 -0.58
N GLY A 89 -5.31 6.36 -1.29
CA GLY A 89 -4.62 5.11 -0.93
C GLY A 89 -3.11 5.27 -0.82
N GLY A 90 -2.48 6.01 -1.73
CA GLY A 90 -1.03 6.21 -1.72
C GLY A 90 -0.52 6.90 -0.45
N LEU A 91 -1.24 7.91 0.04
CA LEU A 91 -0.86 8.66 1.24
C LEU A 91 -1.11 7.83 2.50
N MET A 92 -2.21 7.09 2.51
CA MET A 92 -2.59 6.25 3.65
C MET A 92 -1.68 5.03 3.81
N HIS A 93 -1.44 4.29 2.72
CA HIS A 93 -0.65 3.05 2.78
C HIS A 93 0.84 3.32 2.94
N THR A 94 1.36 4.45 2.45
CA THR A 94 2.77 4.82 2.70
C THR A 94 2.92 5.56 4.02
N TYR A 95 2.51 6.82 4.10
CA TYR A 95 2.75 7.69 5.23
C TYR A 95 1.85 7.40 6.43
N GLY A 96 0.55 7.11 6.20
CA GLY A 96 -0.37 6.73 7.27
C GLY A 96 0.07 5.46 8.00
N TYR A 97 0.61 4.47 7.29
CA TYR A 97 1.15 3.25 7.93
C TYR A 97 2.44 3.48 8.69
N LEU A 98 3.31 4.40 8.27
CA LEU A 98 4.48 4.80 9.05
C LEU A 98 4.08 5.39 10.41
N LEU A 99 2.96 6.13 10.45
CA LEU A 99 2.41 6.74 11.67
C LEU A 99 1.47 5.82 12.45
N SER A 100 1.06 4.68 11.89
CA SER A 100 0.19 3.72 12.56
C SER A 100 0.83 3.15 13.83
N THR A 101 0.11 3.22 14.95
CA THR A 101 0.49 2.64 16.25
C THR A 101 -0.30 1.36 16.57
N VAL A 102 -1.22 0.96 15.68
CA VAL A 102 -2.08 -0.21 15.86
C VAL A 102 -1.31 -1.48 15.51
N ILE A 103 -1.25 -2.41 16.46
CA ILE A 103 -0.67 -3.74 16.27
C ILE A 103 -1.72 -4.66 15.64
N THR A 104 -1.39 -5.24 14.50
CA THR A 104 -2.20 -6.27 13.83
C THR A 104 -1.68 -7.66 14.16
N PRO A 105 -2.36 -8.76 13.77
CA PRO A 105 -1.81 -10.11 13.89
C PRO A 105 -0.45 -10.30 13.19
N TYR A 106 -0.09 -9.40 12.26
CA TYR A 106 1.16 -9.41 11.51
C TYR A 106 2.17 -8.36 12.00
N GLY A 107 1.95 -7.77 13.17
CA GLY A 107 2.76 -6.68 13.71
C GLY A 107 2.26 -5.29 13.30
N LEU A 108 3.15 -4.30 13.38
CA LEU A 108 2.83 -2.91 13.05
C LEU A 108 2.84 -2.71 11.54
N LYS A 109 1.87 -1.93 11.02
CA LYS A 109 1.80 -1.61 9.59
C LYS A 109 3.07 -0.95 9.05
N ARG A 110 3.76 -0.13 9.86
CA ARG A 110 5.03 0.52 9.47
C ARG A 110 6.14 -0.46 9.09
N GLN A 111 6.11 -1.69 9.60
CA GLN A 111 7.14 -2.70 9.30
C GLN A 111 7.21 -3.01 7.79
N ARG A 112 6.11 -2.81 7.05
CA ARG A 112 6.08 -2.96 5.58
C ARG A 112 7.10 -2.08 4.85
N TRP A 113 7.50 -0.96 5.45
CA TRP A 113 8.43 0.02 4.89
C TRP A 113 9.81 0.00 5.57
N LEU A 114 9.94 -0.70 6.70
CA LEU A 114 11.17 -0.76 7.48
C LEU A 114 11.96 -2.05 7.24
N THR A 115 11.36 -3.08 6.64
CA THR A 115 12.08 -4.27 6.15
C THR A 115 12.49 -4.13 4.68
N ASN A 116 13.38 -5.01 4.23
CA ASN A 116 13.86 -5.06 2.85
C ASN A 116 13.03 -5.99 1.95
N ASP A 117 12.17 -6.83 2.52
CA ASP A 117 11.48 -7.92 1.82
C ASP A 117 10.74 -7.44 0.57
N LEU A 118 10.05 -6.30 0.68
CA LEU A 118 9.30 -5.72 -0.43
C LEU A 118 10.23 -5.30 -1.57
N ALA A 119 11.30 -4.57 -1.27
CA ALA A 119 12.25 -4.12 -2.29
C ALA A 119 12.94 -5.31 -2.97
N VAL A 120 13.36 -6.30 -2.18
CA VAL A 120 14.03 -7.51 -2.68
C VAL A 120 13.09 -8.34 -3.56
N ALA A 121 11.82 -8.51 -3.20
CA ALA A 121 10.83 -9.24 -4.02
C ALA A 121 10.72 -8.64 -5.44
N PHE A 122 10.80 -7.31 -5.55
CA PHE A 122 10.80 -6.58 -6.82
C PHE A 122 12.18 -6.49 -7.51
N GLY A 123 13.22 -7.10 -6.94
CA GLY A 123 14.58 -7.04 -7.48
C GLY A 123 15.23 -5.66 -7.39
N LYS A 124 14.81 -4.85 -6.41
CA LYS A 124 15.43 -3.56 -6.08
C LYS A 124 16.48 -3.75 -4.99
N GLU A 125 17.33 -2.74 -4.82
CA GLU A 125 18.24 -2.67 -3.68
C GLU A 125 17.47 -2.77 -2.34
N PRO A 126 18.00 -3.46 -1.31
CA PRO A 126 17.27 -3.74 -0.07
C PRO A 126 16.67 -2.51 0.64
N THR A 127 17.32 -1.36 0.53
CA THR A 127 16.87 -0.11 1.17
C THR A 127 16.01 0.76 0.24
N HIS A 128 15.78 0.35 -1.01
CA HIS A 128 15.14 1.19 -2.04
C HIS A 128 13.76 1.73 -1.65
N LEU A 129 13.02 1.00 -0.81
CA LEU A 129 11.68 1.39 -0.33
C LEU A 129 11.66 1.80 1.15
N GLN A 130 12.82 1.96 1.78
CA GLN A 130 12.89 2.59 3.10
C GLN A 130 12.56 4.09 2.98
N PRO A 131 11.88 4.67 3.98
CA PRO A 131 11.41 6.05 3.90
C PRO A 131 12.56 7.05 3.69
N THR A 132 13.68 6.89 4.37
CA THR A 132 14.81 7.84 4.34
C THR A 132 15.88 7.53 3.29
N ALA A 133 15.67 6.53 2.43
CA ALA A 133 16.67 6.10 1.46
C ALA A 133 16.86 7.07 0.27
N SER A 134 15.95 8.02 0.08
CA SER A 134 15.97 8.98 -1.03
C SER A 134 15.14 10.22 -0.69
N GLU A 135 15.48 11.35 -1.31
CA GLU A 135 14.63 12.54 -1.32
C GLU A 135 13.41 12.38 -2.25
N THR A 136 13.45 11.44 -3.20
CA THR A 136 12.25 11.08 -3.99
C THR A 136 11.19 10.51 -3.04
N PRO A 137 9.95 11.05 -3.05
CA PRO A 137 8.91 10.63 -2.12
C PRO A 137 8.67 9.12 -2.14
N LEU A 138 8.45 8.53 -0.96
CA LEU A 138 8.22 7.08 -0.84
C LEU A 138 7.04 6.63 -1.71
N MET A 139 5.96 7.41 -1.77
CA MET A 139 4.78 7.11 -2.60
C MET A 139 5.12 6.93 -4.08
N GLU A 140 5.93 7.82 -4.64
CA GLU A 140 6.42 7.75 -6.02
C GLU A 140 7.31 6.53 -6.25
N ARG A 141 8.28 6.29 -5.36
CA ARG A 141 9.19 5.13 -5.46
C ARG A 141 8.44 3.81 -5.42
N VAL A 142 7.43 3.72 -4.55
CA VAL A 142 6.55 2.55 -4.47
C VAL A 142 5.78 2.38 -5.78
N ALA A 143 5.13 3.44 -6.27
CA ALA A 143 4.36 3.38 -7.51
C ALA A 143 5.22 2.92 -8.70
N SER A 144 6.37 3.56 -8.91
CA SER A 144 7.33 3.22 -9.95
C SER A 144 7.87 1.79 -9.84
N THR A 145 7.92 1.23 -8.63
CA THR A 145 8.37 -0.15 -8.41
C THR A 145 7.29 -1.18 -8.75
N VAL A 146 6.04 -0.93 -8.38
CA VAL A 146 4.98 -1.96 -8.43
C VAL A 146 4.09 -1.88 -9.67
N LEU A 147 3.94 -0.69 -10.28
CA LEU A 147 3.09 -0.50 -11.46
C LEU A 147 3.47 -1.37 -12.65
N PRO A 148 4.75 -1.61 -12.99
CA PRO A 148 5.10 -2.49 -14.10
C PRO A 148 4.54 -3.91 -13.94
N ALA A 149 4.70 -4.50 -12.75
CA ALA A 149 4.19 -5.84 -12.46
C ALA A 149 2.65 -5.89 -12.41
N LEU A 150 2.01 -4.83 -11.91
CA LEU A 150 0.56 -4.72 -11.87
C LEU A 150 -0.05 -4.54 -13.28
N SER A 151 0.60 -3.76 -14.13
CA SER A 151 0.09 -3.40 -15.47
C SER A 151 0.32 -4.52 -16.48
N ASP A 152 1.52 -5.12 -16.48
CA ASP A 152 1.89 -6.24 -17.35
C ASP A 152 2.50 -7.39 -16.54
N PRO A 153 1.67 -8.19 -15.85
CA PRO A 153 2.15 -9.32 -15.06
C PRO A 153 2.76 -10.41 -15.94
N VAL A 154 2.31 -10.55 -17.19
CA VAL A 154 2.78 -11.61 -18.11
C VAL A 154 4.21 -11.34 -18.55
N GLY A 155 4.53 -10.09 -18.92
CA GLY A 155 5.87 -9.65 -19.30
C GLY A 155 6.86 -9.55 -18.13
N THR A 156 6.38 -9.60 -16.89
CA THR A 156 7.24 -9.48 -15.70
C THR A 156 7.75 -10.85 -15.23
N THR A 157 9.07 -11.04 -15.26
CA THR A 157 9.71 -12.34 -14.94
C THR A 157 9.58 -12.75 -13.47
N ARG A 158 9.55 -11.78 -12.55
CA ARG A 158 9.42 -12.01 -11.10
C ARG A 158 8.00 -12.30 -10.64
N VAL A 159 7.00 -12.15 -11.52
CA VAL A 159 5.61 -12.51 -11.20
C VAL A 159 5.48 -14.03 -11.16
N VAL A 160 5.00 -14.55 -10.05
CA VAL A 160 4.79 -15.99 -9.83
C VAL A 160 3.32 -16.39 -9.89
N LEU A 161 2.41 -15.47 -9.54
CA LEU A 161 0.96 -15.64 -9.67
C LEU A 161 0.34 -14.29 -9.99
N ALA A 162 -0.55 -14.23 -10.97
CA ALA A 162 -1.37 -13.07 -11.22
C ALA A 162 -2.75 -13.49 -11.69
N PHE A 163 -3.77 -12.82 -11.19
CA PHE A 163 -5.16 -13.06 -11.57
C PHE A 163 -6.01 -11.81 -11.39
N ASP A 164 -7.08 -11.75 -12.18
CA ASP A 164 -8.09 -10.71 -12.16
C ASP A 164 -9.37 -11.26 -11.54
N GLU A 165 -9.89 -10.58 -10.53
CA GLU A 165 -11.26 -10.75 -10.04
C GLU A 165 -12.13 -9.74 -10.82
N VAL A 166 -12.84 -10.20 -11.86
CA VAL A 166 -13.63 -9.37 -12.77
C VAL A 166 -14.83 -8.80 -12.02
N VAL A 167 -14.93 -7.47 -11.98
CA VAL A 167 -16.02 -6.76 -11.30
C VAL A 167 -17.17 -6.50 -12.26
N ASP A 168 -16.85 -6.05 -13.47
CA ASP A 168 -17.80 -5.79 -14.56
C ASP A 168 -17.07 -5.79 -15.91
N THR A 169 -17.75 -5.37 -16.98
CA THR A 169 -17.19 -5.35 -18.35
C THR A 169 -16.01 -4.39 -18.55
N ALA A 170 -15.79 -3.45 -17.63
CA ALA A 170 -14.78 -2.40 -17.72
C ALA A 170 -13.74 -2.45 -16.60
N ASN A 171 -14.03 -3.16 -15.50
CA ASN A 171 -13.24 -3.12 -14.28
C ASN A 171 -12.89 -4.53 -13.77
N ALA A 172 -11.64 -4.70 -13.36
CA ALA A 172 -11.18 -5.88 -12.64
C ALA A 172 -10.29 -5.48 -11.46
N MET A 173 -10.33 -6.26 -10.39
CA MET A 173 -9.37 -6.16 -9.31
C MET A 173 -8.24 -7.15 -9.55
N ARG A 174 -7.03 -6.65 -9.78
CA ARG A 174 -5.87 -7.48 -10.07
C ARG A 174 -5.07 -7.75 -8.81
N THR A 175 -4.76 -9.01 -8.58
CA THR A 175 -3.78 -9.44 -7.56
C THR A 175 -2.55 -9.99 -8.27
N VAL A 176 -1.37 -9.46 -7.92
CA VAL A 176 -0.08 -9.90 -8.46
C VAL A 176 0.86 -10.27 -7.32
N TYR A 177 1.34 -11.51 -7.32
CA TYR A 177 2.41 -11.97 -6.45
C TYR A 177 3.73 -11.94 -7.21
N VAL A 178 4.70 -11.25 -6.64
CA VAL A 178 6.10 -11.26 -7.12
C VAL A 178 6.97 -11.98 -6.11
N ALA A 179 7.99 -12.68 -6.59
CA ALA A 179 8.96 -13.34 -5.74
C ALA A 179 10.38 -13.17 -6.27
N ASP A 180 11.32 -13.03 -5.33
CA ASP A 180 12.73 -13.13 -5.63
C ASP A 180 13.21 -14.59 -5.58
N PRO A 181 13.78 -15.13 -6.67
CA PRO A 181 14.17 -16.54 -6.72
C PRO A 181 15.37 -16.87 -5.83
N GLY A 182 16.18 -15.88 -5.44
CA GLY A 182 17.38 -16.09 -4.62
C GLY A 182 17.10 -16.12 -3.13
N SER A 183 16.29 -15.16 -2.65
CA SER A 183 15.98 -14.97 -1.22
C SER A 183 14.65 -15.60 -0.79
N GLY A 184 13.74 -15.88 -1.73
CA GLY A 184 12.36 -16.28 -1.43
C GLY A 184 11.45 -15.14 -0.96
N SER A 185 11.97 -13.90 -0.93
CA SER A 185 11.17 -12.71 -0.58
C SER A 185 9.99 -12.59 -1.52
N THR A 186 8.77 -12.56 -0.98
CA THR A 186 7.54 -12.52 -1.76
C THR A 186 6.75 -11.27 -1.37
N ALA A 187 6.12 -10.64 -2.35
CA ALA A 187 5.24 -9.50 -2.13
C ALA A 187 3.98 -9.63 -2.97
N VAL A 188 2.91 -8.99 -2.50
CA VAL A 188 1.65 -8.86 -3.24
C VAL A 188 1.40 -7.40 -3.60
N VAL A 189 0.94 -7.18 -4.82
CA VAL A 189 0.36 -5.92 -5.29
C VAL A 189 -1.11 -6.18 -5.59
N TYR A 190 -1.95 -5.28 -5.14
CA TYR A 190 -3.36 -5.28 -5.46
C TYR A 190 -3.76 -3.95 -6.07
N GLY A 191 -4.55 -3.99 -7.13
CA GLY A 191 -4.89 -2.79 -7.89
C GLY A 191 -6.19 -2.91 -8.66
N LEU A 192 -6.72 -1.75 -9.03
CA LEU A 192 -7.84 -1.64 -9.97
C LEU A 192 -7.28 -1.55 -11.39
N VAL A 193 -7.75 -2.43 -12.26
CA VAL A 193 -7.45 -2.42 -13.68
C VAL A 193 -8.73 -2.07 -14.43
N THR A 194 -8.61 -1.12 -15.34
CA THR A 194 -9.68 -0.70 -16.23
C THR A 194 -9.17 -0.70 -17.67
N SER A 195 -10.04 -0.45 -18.65
CA SER A 195 -9.64 -0.34 -20.05
C SER A 195 -8.62 0.76 -20.34
N SER A 196 -8.51 1.79 -19.51
CA SER A 196 -7.67 2.96 -19.76
C SER A 196 -6.59 3.22 -18.71
N ARG A 197 -6.67 2.57 -17.54
CA ARG A 197 -5.76 2.82 -16.41
C ARG A 197 -5.60 1.61 -15.51
N THR A 198 -4.43 1.54 -14.89
CA THR A 198 -4.10 0.64 -13.79
C THR A 198 -3.74 1.50 -12.59
N GLN A 199 -4.41 1.28 -11.47
CA GLN A 199 -4.20 2.04 -10.23
C GLN A 199 -3.91 1.11 -9.07
N ILE A 200 -2.99 1.51 -8.21
CA ILE A 200 -2.59 0.76 -7.02
C ILE A 200 -3.61 0.99 -5.91
N VAL A 201 -4.02 -0.10 -5.28
CA VAL A 201 -4.69 -0.07 -3.97
C VAL A 201 -3.65 -0.17 -2.88
N SER A 202 -2.88 -1.27 -2.86
CA SER A 202 -1.98 -1.60 -1.77
C SER A 202 -0.88 -2.54 -2.26
N THR A 203 0.27 -2.50 -1.59
CA THR A 203 1.37 -3.46 -1.75
C THR A 203 2.00 -3.77 -0.40
N PHE A 204 2.46 -5.01 -0.19
CA PHE A 204 3.15 -5.41 1.04
C PHE A 204 3.89 -6.75 0.88
N PRO A 205 4.93 -6.99 1.69
CA PRO A 205 5.59 -8.29 1.73
C PRO A 205 4.67 -9.35 2.35
N VAL A 206 4.82 -10.57 1.89
CA VAL A 206 4.10 -11.76 2.38
C VAL A 206 5.08 -12.92 2.54
N GLN A 207 4.66 -13.97 3.26
CA GLN A 207 5.41 -15.21 3.30
C GLN A 207 5.55 -15.82 1.89
N PRO A 208 6.55 -16.71 1.65
CA PRO A 208 6.68 -17.40 0.38
C PRO A 208 5.37 -18.07 -0.06
N LEU A 209 4.94 -17.76 -1.29
CA LEU A 209 3.70 -18.30 -1.84
C LEU A 209 3.87 -19.79 -2.18
N THR A 210 3.10 -20.65 -1.52
CA THR A 210 3.07 -22.09 -1.81
C THR A 210 1.97 -22.42 -2.82
N GLN A 211 2.06 -23.58 -3.49
CA GLN A 211 1.00 -24.03 -4.39
C GLN A 211 -0.35 -24.21 -3.70
N GLU A 212 -0.36 -24.68 -2.45
CA GLU A 212 -1.58 -24.83 -1.66
C GLU A 212 -2.21 -23.47 -1.36
N TRP A 213 -1.38 -22.49 -0.97
CA TRP A 213 -1.87 -21.15 -0.74
C TRP A 213 -2.38 -20.49 -2.03
N ALA A 214 -1.68 -20.66 -3.15
CA ALA A 214 -2.13 -20.19 -4.46
C ALA A 214 -3.51 -20.77 -4.84
N ARG A 215 -3.69 -22.09 -4.70
CA ARG A 215 -4.98 -22.76 -4.95
C ARG A 215 -6.09 -22.24 -4.04
N THR A 216 -5.77 -22.02 -2.76
CA THR A 216 -6.71 -21.47 -1.78
C THR A 216 -7.11 -20.05 -2.15
N ARG A 217 -6.14 -19.19 -2.49
CA ARG A 217 -6.41 -17.79 -2.85
C ARG A 217 -7.29 -17.69 -4.10
N LEU A 218 -7.09 -18.58 -5.08
CA LEU A 218 -7.90 -18.64 -6.31
C LEU A 218 -9.30 -19.20 -6.11
N SER A 219 -9.55 -19.94 -5.02
CA SER A 219 -10.88 -20.48 -4.70
C SER A 219 -11.70 -19.59 -3.76
N GLU A 220 -11.08 -18.55 -3.20
CA GLU A 220 -11.79 -17.59 -2.37
C GLU A 220 -12.85 -16.82 -3.18
N PRO A 221 -14.01 -16.49 -2.59
CA PRO A 221 -15.00 -15.64 -3.23
C PRO A 221 -14.44 -14.27 -3.61
N THR A 222 -14.94 -13.73 -4.72
CA THR A 222 -14.63 -12.39 -5.20
C THR A 222 -15.11 -11.33 -4.21
N ARG A 223 -14.19 -10.45 -3.79
CA ARG A 223 -14.49 -9.31 -2.91
C ARG A 223 -13.44 -8.23 -3.03
N TYR A 224 -13.78 -7.01 -2.63
CA TYR A 224 -12.81 -5.93 -2.49
C TYR A 224 -11.88 -6.22 -1.31
N ARG A 225 -10.57 -6.08 -1.52
CA ARG A 225 -9.55 -6.50 -0.54
C ARG A 225 -8.58 -5.38 -0.22
N PHE A 226 -7.79 -5.62 0.82
CA PHE A 226 -6.60 -4.82 1.15
C PHE A 226 -6.90 -3.33 1.20
N ASN A 227 -8.00 -3.00 1.88
CA ASN A 227 -8.48 -1.64 2.11
C ASN A 227 -9.00 -0.89 0.88
N TYR A 228 -9.23 -1.53 -0.28
CA TYR A 228 -9.86 -0.83 -1.40
C TYR A 228 -11.24 -0.27 -1.03
N ALA A 229 -11.47 1.00 -1.36
CA ALA A 229 -12.75 1.67 -1.17
C ALA A 229 -13.40 1.94 -2.53
N PRO A 230 -14.28 1.04 -3.01
CA PRO A 230 -15.01 1.27 -4.27
C PRO A 230 -16.02 2.42 -4.12
N PRO A 231 -16.34 3.15 -5.20
CA PRO A 231 -17.22 4.31 -5.14
C PRO A 231 -18.70 3.96 -4.87
N THR A 232 -19.11 2.72 -5.15
CA THR A 232 -20.51 2.30 -5.16
C THR A 232 -20.81 1.15 -4.20
N ALA A 233 -19.85 0.74 -3.37
CA ALA A 233 -20.01 -0.37 -2.43
C ALA A 233 -19.21 -0.14 -1.13
N PRO A 234 -19.54 -0.85 -0.04
CA PRO A 234 -18.70 -0.84 1.15
C PRO A 234 -17.32 -1.48 0.90
N PRO A 235 -16.24 -0.96 1.48
CA PRO A 235 -14.96 -1.67 1.53
C PRO A 235 -15.13 -3.10 2.08
N GLY A 236 -14.41 -4.07 1.51
CA GLY A 236 -14.48 -5.47 1.95
C GLY A 236 -15.68 -6.26 1.42
N SER A 237 -16.65 -5.63 0.76
CA SER A 237 -17.85 -6.30 0.27
C SER A 237 -17.53 -7.29 -0.85
N ALA A 238 -18.28 -8.40 -0.89
CA ALA A 238 -18.29 -9.30 -2.02
C ALA A 238 -18.94 -8.65 -3.26
N PHE A 239 -18.60 -9.14 -4.43
CA PHE A 239 -19.25 -8.81 -5.69
C PHE A 239 -19.38 -10.07 -6.54
N ASP A 240 -20.39 -10.13 -7.40
CA ASP A 240 -20.62 -11.26 -8.29
C ASP A 240 -19.69 -11.12 -9.49
N GLY A 241 -18.64 -11.95 -9.53
CA GLY A 241 -17.55 -11.85 -10.48
C GLY A 241 -16.87 -13.18 -10.73
N SER A 242 -16.04 -13.23 -11.77
CA SER A 242 -15.20 -14.39 -12.10
C SER A 242 -13.74 -14.12 -11.81
N THR A 243 -12.99 -15.19 -11.54
CA THR A 243 -11.53 -15.13 -11.42
C THR A 243 -10.88 -15.60 -12.71
N GLU A 244 -10.03 -14.76 -13.30
CA GLU A 244 -9.27 -15.04 -14.50
C GLU A 244 -7.77 -15.09 -14.19
N VAL A 245 -7.14 -16.25 -14.38
CA VAL A 245 -5.70 -16.42 -14.12
C VAL A 245 -4.88 -15.91 -15.31
N LEU A 246 -3.96 -14.99 -15.05
CA LEU A 246 -3.06 -14.39 -16.04
C LEU A 246 -1.69 -15.08 -16.05
N VAL A 247 -1.18 -15.40 -14.86
CA VAL A 247 0.13 -16.03 -14.66
C VAL A 247 0.01 -17.05 -13.53
N SER A 248 0.56 -18.26 -13.71
CA SER A 248 0.71 -19.25 -12.65
C SER A 248 2.03 -20.00 -12.83
N ARG A 249 3.02 -19.67 -12.01
CA ARG A 249 4.38 -20.25 -11.99
C ARG A 249 4.77 -20.80 -10.61
N VAL A 250 3.79 -20.90 -9.70
CA VAL A 250 3.92 -21.43 -8.32
C VAL A 250 3.97 -22.95 -8.32
#